data_AF-A0A671QYT9-F1
#
_entry.id   AF-A0A671QYT9-F1
#
_cell.length_a   1.000
_cell.length_b   1.000
_cell.length_c   1.000
_cell.angle_alpha   90.00
_cell.angle_beta   90.00
_cell.angle_gamma   90.00
#
_symmetry.space_group_name_H-M   'P 1'
#
loop_
_entity.id
_entity.type
_entity.pdbx_description
1 polymer ?
#
loop_
_entity_poly.entity_id
_entity_poly.type
_entity_poly.pdbx_seq_one_letter_code
_entity_poly.pdbx_strand_id
1 'polypeptide(L)'
;MAIGFNKACLKNVFTVILVLIYLLLTTVAVFLAYQTISDFMEKLNHPVMSVSYKEVEEFTAPGIALYPGKAQLLSCKHHYHDNIPPLVALDILEERNCIKEEVIYHRPYSNQTQVYFRSSSNLFQRNCFSRNETEEDFSAISYMIFAKFSDMLESSDKAAFMMDCERNYSMWTFSGGFRTWVKMSVVKTSGRGNESVEFRQESNVVKYIDKRPPQEQANELFFVVVPYVFEQIVTANPWNTIAILCGVFMALFKAADFAKLSIKWTIKIRKRHLRAKMRELNQIS
;
A
#
# COMPACT_ATOMS: atom_id res chain seq x y z
N MET A 1 4.26 -34.63 -59.30
CA MET A 1 5.55 -34.76 -58.56
C MET A 1 5.69 -33.60 -57.58
N ALA A 2 4.98 -33.64 -56.44
CA ALA A 2 4.89 -32.53 -55.47
C ALA A 2 5.17 -32.97 -54.01
N ILE A 3 5.75 -34.16 -53.82
CA ILE A 3 5.94 -34.79 -52.49
C ILE A 3 7.26 -34.34 -51.85
N GLY A 4 8.24 -33.91 -52.65
CA GLY A 4 9.57 -33.47 -52.17
C GLY A 4 9.60 -32.08 -51.52
N PHE A 5 8.76 -31.15 -51.97
CA PHE A 5 8.73 -29.76 -51.47
C PHE A 5 7.99 -29.62 -50.11
N ASN A 6 7.15 -30.60 -49.76
CA ASN A 6 6.32 -30.54 -48.56
C ASN A 6 7.05 -31.03 -47.29
N LYS A 7 8.09 -31.86 -47.43
CA LYS A 7 8.78 -32.48 -46.27
C LYS A 7 9.63 -31.47 -45.47
N ALA A 8 10.26 -30.51 -46.14
CA ALA A 8 11.01 -29.44 -45.49
C ALA A 8 10.09 -28.43 -44.80
N CYS A 9 8.98 -28.06 -45.46
CA CYS A 9 7.96 -27.19 -44.88
C CYS A 9 7.31 -27.83 -43.65
N LEU A 10 6.91 -29.11 -43.75
CA LEU A 10 6.36 -29.89 -42.64
C LEU A 10 7.35 -30.02 -41.47
N LYS A 11 8.65 -30.24 -41.76
CA LYS A 11 9.70 -30.28 -40.73
C LYS A 11 9.86 -28.92 -40.04
N ASN A 12 9.81 -27.82 -40.79
CA ASN A 12 9.90 -26.48 -40.21
C ASN A 12 8.68 -26.16 -39.34
N VAL A 13 7.47 -26.47 -39.82
CA VAL A 13 6.23 -26.32 -39.04
C VAL A 13 6.28 -27.16 -37.76
N PHE A 14 6.69 -28.42 -37.86
CA PHE A 14 6.85 -29.28 -36.68
C PHE A 14 7.93 -28.76 -35.72
N THR A 15 9.01 -28.19 -36.24
CA THR A 15 10.05 -27.56 -35.42
C THR A 15 9.51 -26.34 -34.68
N VAL A 16 8.74 -25.48 -35.35
CA VAL A 16 8.10 -24.32 -34.72
C VAL A 16 7.09 -24.76 -33.65
N ILE A 17 6.27 -25.77 -33.95
CA ILE A 17 5.32 -26.34 -32.98
C ILE A 17 6.06 -26.90 -31.76
N LEU A 18 7.15 -27.63 -31.96
CA LEU A 18 7.98 -28.13 -30.85
C LEU A 18 8.53 -26.98 -30.01
N VAL A 19 9.03 -25.90 -30.64
CA VAL A 19 9.52 -24.71 -29.91
C VAL A 19 8.40 -24.10 -29.06
N LEU A 20 7.19 -23.96 -29.61
CA LEU A 20 6.05 -23.44 -28.85
C LEU A 20 5.66 -24.35 -27.68
N ILE A 21 5.68 -25.67 -27.88
CA ILE A 21 5.43 -26.65 -26.80
C ILE A 21 6.49 -26.52 -25.71
N TYR A 22 7.77 -26.41 -26.06
CA TYR A 22 8.84 -26.22 -25.08
C TYR A 22 8.76 -24.89 -24.35
N LEU A 23 8.39 -23.80 -25.03
CA LEU A 23 8.14 -22.51 -24.38
C LEU A 23 6.98 -22.63 -23.39
N LEU A 24 5.87 -23.25 -23.79
CA LEU A 24 4.70 -23.43 -22.93
C LEU A 24 5.04 -24.28 -21.69
N LEU A 25 5.73 -25.40 -21.88
CA LEU A 25 6.22 -26.24 -20.77
C LEU A 25 7.13 -25.45 -19.81
N THR A 26 8.02 -24.63 -20.34
CA THR A 26 8.93 -23.80 -19.53
C THR A 26 8.16 -22.73 -18.76
N THR A 27 7.19 -22.07 -19.40
CA THR A 27 6.31 -21.09 -18.76
C THR A 27 5.53 -21.72 -17.62
N VAL A 28 4.94 -22.90 -17.83
CA VAL A 28 4.21 -23.64 -16.78
C VAL A 28 5.14 -24.00 -15.62
N ALA A 29 6.37 -24.45 -15.88
CA ALA A 29 7.33 -24.77 -14.84
C ALA A 29 7.73 -23.54 -14.00
N VAL A 30 8.03 -22.41 -14.65
CA VAL A 30 8.34 -21.14 -13.98
C VAL A 30 7.15 -20.64 -13.17
N PHE A 31 5.94 -20.75 -13.73
CA PHE A 31 4.71 -20.35 -13.06
C PHE A 31 4.45 -21.17 -11.79
N LEU A 32 4.59 -22.50 -11.83
CA LEU A 32 4.45 -23.36 -10.66
C LEU A 32 5.52 -23.06 -9.59
N ALA A 33 6.76 -22.83 -10.00
CA ALA A 33 7.82 -22.42 -9.09
C ALA A 33 7.52 -21.06 -8.43
N TYR A 34 7.02 -20.10 -9.22
CA TYR A 34 6.60 -18.80 -8.71
C TYR A 34 5.44 -18.92 -7.71
N GLN A 35 4.41 -19.70 -8.02
CA GLN A 35 3.30 -19.94 -7.08
C GLN A 35 3.80 -20.56 -5.78
N THR A 36 4.68 -21.56 -5.86
CA THR A 36 5.27 -22.20 -4.67
C THR A 36 6.03 -21.19 -3.79
N ILE A 37 6.78 -20.27 -4.41
CA ILE A 37 7.48 -19.20 -3.70
C ILE A 37 6.47 -18.22 -3.07
N SER A 38 5.43 -17.83 -3.82
CA SER A 38 4.39 -16.94 -3.31
C SER A 38 3.67 -17.53 -2.10
N ASP A 39 3.29 -18.81 -2.17
CA ASP A 39 2.63 -19.53 -1.07
C ASP A 39 3.56 -19.67 0.15
N PHE A 40 4.86 -19.84 -0.07
CA PHE A 40 5.84 -19.86 1.02
C PHE A 40 5.99 -18.48 1.65
N MET A 41 6.05 -17.42 0.84
CA MET A 41 6.16 -16.04 1.31
C MET A 41 4.94 -15.62 2.14
N GLU A 42 3.75 -16.13 1.82
CA GLU A 42 2.53 -15.89 2.61
C GLU A 42 2.60 -16.50 4.02
N LYS A 43 3.29 -17.63 4.17
CA LYS A 43 3.48 -18.31 5.46
C LYS A 43 4.54 -17.67 6.35
N LEU A 44 5.41 -16.82 5.79
CA LEU A 44 6.43 -16.13 6.57
C LEU A 44 5.81 -14.98 7.38
N ASN A 45 6.34 -14.77 8.59
CA ASN A 45 6.00 -13.60 9.39
C ASN A 45 6.86 -12.41 8.93
N HIS A 46 6.21 -11.28 8.64
CA HIS A 46 6.86 -10.01 8.26
C HIS A 46 7.80 -10.11 7.03
N PRO A 47 7.27 -10.48 5.85
CA PRO A 47 8.07 -10.46 4.63
C PRO A 47 8.55 -9.04 4.33
N VAL A 48 9.74 -8.91 3.74
CA VAL A 48 10.22 -7.62 3.23
C VAL A 48 9.34 -7.19 2.06
N MET A 49 8.73 -6.02 2.16
CA MET A 49 7.83 -5.46 1.16
C MET A 49 8.56 -4.43 0.28
N SER A 50 8.25 -4.43 -1.03
CA SER A 50 8.71 -3.37 -1.95
C SER A 50 7.79 -2.16 -1.88
N VAL A 51 8.22 -1.02 -2.43
CA VAL A 51 7.44 0.23 -2.49
C VAL A 51 7.32 0.65 -3.95
N SER A 52 6.09 0.90 -4.41
CA SER A 52 5.82 1.44 -5.76
C SER A 52 4.82 2.57 -5.68
N TYR A 53 5.16 3.75 -6.16
CA TYR A 53 4.26 4.89 -6.19
C TYR A 53 3.31 4.78 -7.39
N LYS A 54 2.02 5.01 -7.14
CA LYS A 54 0.98 5.10 -8.16
C LYS A 54 0.22 6.40 -7.94
N GLU A 55 0.28 7.27 -8.95
CA GLU A 55 -0.59 8.44 -9.05
C GLU A 55 -2.02 7.97 -9.34
N VAL A 56 -3.00 8.57 -8.66
CA VAL A 56 -4.42 8.28 -8.89
C VAL A 56 -5.12 9.61 -9.14
N GLU A 57 -5.98 9.62 -10.15
CA GLU A 57 -6.70 10.82 -10.60
C GLU A 57 -7.80 11.24 -9.62
N GLU A 58 -8.47 10.28 -8.97
CA GLU A 58 -9.53 10.52 -8.01
C GLU A 58 -9.45 9.51 -6.85
N PHE A 59 -9.69 9.99 -5.63
CA PHE A 59 -9.64 9.17 -4.43
C PHE A 59 -11.01 9.00 -3.82
N THR A 60 -11.24 7.81 -3.26
CA THR A 60 -12.41 7.57 -2.43
C THR A 60 -12.31 8.42 -1.17
N ALA A 61 -13.40 9.10 -0.81
CA ALA A 61 -13.48 9.95 0.37
C ALA A 61 -13.10 9.17 1.63
N PRO A 62 -11.96 9.47 2.31
CA PRO A 62 -11.67 8.85 3.59
C PRO A 62 -12.63 9.38 4.65
N GLY A 63 -12.87 8.56 5.65
CA GLY A 63 -13.60 9.00 6.84
C GLY A 63 -12.63 9.57 7.86
N ILE A 64 -12.98 10.73 8.43
CA ILE A 64 -12.26 11.32 9.55
C ILE A 64 -13.15 11.21 10.78
N ALA A 65 -12.70 10.47 11.77
CA ALA A 65 -13.32 10.33 13.07
C ALA A 65 -12.64 11.27 14.05
N LEU A 66 -13.36 12.26 14.56
CA LEU A 66 -12.90 13.27 15.50
C LEU A 66 -13.39 12.94 16.91
N TYR A 67 -12.52 13.17 17.90
CA TYR A 67 -12.80 12.97 19.32
C TYR A 67 -12.74 14.32 20.07
N PRO A 68 -13.71 15.22 19.83
CA PRO A 68 -13.69 16.58 20.38
C PRO A 68 -14.05 16.65 21.88
N GLY A 69 -14.62 15.60 22.46
CA GLY A 69 -15.05 15.59 23.86
C GLY A 69 -16.06 16.71 24.13
N LYS A 70 -15.66 17.71 24.92
CA LYS A 70 -16.50 18.89 25.23
C LYS A 70 -16.44 20.00 24.16
N ALA A 71 -15.57 19.90 23.16
CA ALA A 71 -15.44 20.91 22.11
C ALA A 71 -16.57 20.82 21.09
N GLN A 72 -17.07 21.96 20.64
CA GLN A 72 -18.15 22.04 19.66
C GLN A 72 -17.63 22.45 18.29
N LEU A 73 -18.11 21.79 17.23
CA LEU A 73 -17.80 22.16 15.86
C LEU A 73 -18.54 23.45 15.48
N LEU A 74 -17.77 24.51 15.21
CA LEU A 74 -18.29 25.82 14.79
C LEU A 74 -18.55 25.89 13.29
N SER A 75 -17.53 25.57 12.48
CA SER A 75 -17.59 25.75 11.03
C SER A 75 -16.90 24.61 10.28
N CYS A 76 -17.49 24.28 9.15
CA CYS A 76 -17.18 23.10 8.38
C CYS A 76 -17.38 23.41 6.89
N LYS A 77 -16.27 23.66 6.18
CA LYS A 77 -16.33 24.03 4.76
C LYS A 77 -15.33 23.24 3.93
N HIS A 78 -15.76 22.88 2.72
CA HIS A 78 -14.92 22.30 1.68
C HIS A 78 -14.40 23.42 0.77
N HIS A 79 -13.12 23.37 0.48
CA HIS A 79 -12.46 24.29 -0.44
C HIS A 79 -11.89 23.49 -1.62
N TYR A 80 -12.00 24.04 -2.83
CA TYR A 80 -11.45 23.42 -4.04
C TYR A 80 -10.06 23.97 -4.40
N HIS A 81 -9.59 25.02 -3.71
CA HIS A 81 -8.33 25.69 -3.99
C HIS A 81 -7.53 25.94 -2.71
N ASP A 82 -6.20 25.99 -2.84
CA ASP A 82 -5.21 26.21 -1.77
C ASP A 82 -5.46 27.51 -0.98
N ASN A 83 -6.09 28.49 -1.62
CA ASN A 83 -6.42 29.79 -1.03
C ASN A 83 -7.63 29.67 -0.10
N ILE A 84 -7.34 29.30 1.15
CA ILE A 84 -8.34 29.28 2.22
C ILE A 84 -8.52 30.70 2.76
N PRO A 85 -9.73 31.28 2.66
CA PRO A 85 -9.98 32.65 3.08
C PRO A 85 -9.73 32.85 4.59
N PRO A 86 -9.32 34.07 5.00
CA PRO A 86 -9.26 34.43 6.42
C PRO A 86 -10.63 34.26 7.08
N LEU A 87 -10.66 33.92 8.37
CA LEU A 87 -11.92 33.92 9.14
C LEU A 87 -12.37 35.38 9.28
N VAL A 88 -13.31 35.82 8.45
CA VAL A 88 -13.76 37.24 8.46
C VAL A 88 -14.91 37.48 9.45
N ALA A 89 -15.65 36.45 9.89
CA ALA A 89 -16.55 36.55 11.02
C ALA A 89 -16.88 35.14 11.55
N LEU A 90 -16.67 34.89 12.85
CA LEU A 90 -17.18 33.71 13.56
C LEU A 90 -18.66 33.90 13.97
N ASP A 91 -19.17 35.14 13.87
CA ASP A 91 -20.53 35.54 14.28
C ASP A 91 -21.64 35.08 13.34
N ILE A 92 -21.28 34.71 12.12
CA ILE A 92 -22.24 34.16 11.18
C ILE A 92 -22.04 32.65 11.18
N LEU A 93 -22.92 31.98 11.91
CA LEU A 93 -23.06 30.53 12.03
C LEU A 93 -23.52 29.91 10.67
N GLU A 94 -22.90 30.31 9.57
CA GLU A 94 -23.34 29.99 8.21
C GLU A 94 -22.65 28.73 7.65
N GLU A 95 -23.54 27.84 7.21
CA GLU A 95 -23.38 26.64 6.38
C GLU A 95 -22.38 25.57 6.83
N ARG A 96 -22.94 24.62 7.60
CA ARG A 96 -22.42 23.26 7.80
C ARG A 96 -22.60 22.44 6.53
N ASN A 97 -21.87 22.74 5.46
CA ASN A 97 -21.92 21.99 4.18
C ASN A 97 -21.15 20.66 4.25
N CYS A 98 -21.30 19.93 5.36
CA CYS A 98 -20.60 18.70 5.66
C CYS A 98 -21.57 17.63 6.16
N ILE A 99 -21.37 16.40 5.67
CA ILE A 99 -22.05 15.23 6.20
C ILE A 99 -21.36 14.85 7.51
N LYS A 100 -22.15 14.82 8.58
CA LYS A 100 -21.71 14.39 9.91
C LYS A 100 -22.55 13.21 10.35
N GLU A 101 -21.89 12.23 10.95
CA GLU A 101 -22.52 11.11 11.63
C GLU A 101 -21.97 11.07 13.05
N GLU A 102 -22.80 10.82 14.06
CA GLU A 102 -22.34 10.65 15.44
C GLU A 102 -22.50 9.17 15.81
N VAL A 103 -21.40 8.52 16.17
CA VAL A 103 -21.43 7.11 16.61
C VAL A 103 -20.85 7.03 18.00
N ILE A 104 -21.60 6.36 18.86
CA ILE A 104 -21.23 6.11 20.24
C ILE A 104 -20.78 4.65 20.29
N TYR A 105 -19.52 4.42 20.62
CA TYR A 105 -18.96 3.07 20.78
C TYR A 105 -17.97 3.03 21.94
N HIS A 106 -17.73 1.83 22.46
CA HIS A 106 -16.76 1.61 23.53
C HIS A 106 -15.37 1.41 22.93
N ARG A 107 -14.43 2.29 23.26
CA ARG A 107 -13.09 2.20 22.67
C ARG A 107 -12.36 0.96 23.17
N PRO A 108 -11.65 0.22 22.30
CA PRO A 108 -10.91 -0.97 22.67
C PRO A 108 -9.81 -0.70 23.72
N TYR A 109 -9.31 0.53 23.78
CA TYR A 109 -8.23 0.93 24.68
C TYR A 109 -8.66 1.95 25.76
N SER A 110 -9.91 2.41 25.78
CA SER A 110 -10.40 3.36 26.78
C SER A 110 -11.91 3.32 27.00
N ASN A 111 -12.38 3.80 28.15
CA ASN A 111 -13.81 3.81 28.48
C ASN A 111 -14.59 5.02 27.93
N GLN A 112 -14.06 5.76 26.94
CA GLN A 112 -14.70 6.95 26.37
C GLN A 112 -15.60 6.59 25.17
N THR A 113 -16.65 7.39 24.93
CA THR A 113 -17.83 6.95 24.17
C THR A 113 -18.31 7.86 23.03
N GLN A 114 -17.61 8.93 22.65
CA GLN A 114 -18.15 9.87 21.66
C GLN A 114 -17.22 10.11 20.48
N VAL A 115 -17.74 9.86 19.26
CA VAL A 115 -17.01 10.06 18.01
C VAL A 115 -17.87 10.77 16.99
N TYR A 116 -17.33 11.87 16.47
CA TYR A 116 -17.92 12.64 15.39
C TYR A 116 -17.27 12.26 14.08
N PHE A 117 -18.07 11.93 13.08
CA PHE A 117 -17.58 11.61 11.77
C PHE A 117 -17.67 12.78 10.83
N ARG A 118 -16.72 12.81 9.92
CA ARG A 118 -16.74 13.69 8.77
C ARG A 118 -16.31 12.93 7.53
N SER A 119 -17.12 13.00 6.48
CA SER A 119 -16.74 12.59 5.13
C SER A 119 -16.30 13.80 4.31
N SER A 120 -15.28 13.64 3.50
CA SER A 120 -15.07 14.54 2.36
C SER A 120 -14.48 13.82 1.18
N SER A 121 -15.12 14.01 0.03
CA SER A 121 -14.62 13.66 -1.29
C SER A 121 -13.68 14.71 -1.87
N ASN A 122 -13.51 15.88 -1.24
CA ASN A 122 -12.88 17.05 -1.86
C ASN A 122 -11.56 17.46 -1.21
N LEU A 123 -10.64 17.95 -2.04
CA LEU A 123 -9.20 18.16 -1.80
C LEU A 123 -8.83 18.97 -0.55
N PHE A 124 -9.62 19.96 -0.13
CA PHE A 124 -9.32 20.76 1.05
C PHE A 124 -10.50 20.85 2.01
N GLN A 125 -10.22 20.51 3.25
CA GLN A 125 -11.22 20.49 4.29
C GLN A 125 -10.80 21.37 5.48
N ARG A 126 -11.65 22.32 5.89
CA ARG A 126 -11.43 23.14 7.10
C ARG A 126 -12.45 22.80 8.18
N ASN A 127 -11.98 22.51 9.39
CA ASN A 127 -12.81 22.43 10.60
C ASN A 127 -12.39 23.54 11.58
N CYS A 128 -13.38 24.12 12.25
CA CYS A 128 -13.15 24.99 13.41
C CYS A 128 -13.92 24.44 14.60
N PHE A 129 -13.25 24.24 15.74
CA PHE A 129 -13.88 23.87 17.00
C PHE A 129 -13.69 24.96 18.05
N SER A 130 -14.64 25.08 18.97
CA SER A 130 -14.53 25.94 20.15
C SER A 130 -14.72 25.13 21.42
N ARG A 131 -13.94 25.44 22.45
CA ARG A 131 -14.06 24.85 23.78
C ARG A 131 -13.97 25.96 24.83
N ASN A 132 -14.95 25.98 25.74
CA ASN A 132 -15.16 27.12 26.63
C ASN A 132 -14.50 26.99 28.03
N GLU A 133 -13.77 25.90 28.31
CA GLU A 133 -12.86 25.71 29.46
C GLU A 133 -12.40 24.24 29.55
N THR A 134 -11.17 23.99 30.01
CA THR A 134 -10.61 22.64 30.20
C THR A 134 -10.09 22.44 31.63
N GLU A 135 -10.45 21.32 32.27
CA GLU A 135 -9.72 20.76 33.43
C GLU A 135 -8.41 20.06 33.00
N GLU A 136 -8.18 19.99 31.68
CA GLU A 136 -7.02 19.34 31.07
C GLU A 136 -5.89 20.36 30.89
N ASP A 137 -4.66 19.95 31.19
CA ASP A 137 -3.44 20.77 31.05
C ASP A 137 -3.09 21.09 29.59
N PHE A 138 -3.68 20.35 28.63
CA PHE A 138 -3.39 20.49 27.21
C PHE A 138 -4.67 20.60 26.39
N SER A 139 -4.73 21.62 25.53
CA SER A 139 -5.79 21.78 24.56
C SER A 139 -5.51 21.00 23.29
N ALA A 140 -6.14 19.84 23.19
CA ALA A 140 -5.90 18.88 22.13
C ALA A 140 -7.21 18.19 21.71
N ILE A 141 -7.36 17.94 20.40
CA ILE A 141 -8.43 17.09 19.87
C ILE A 141 -7.77 15.97 19.08
N SER A 142 -8.08 14.74 19.46
CA SER A 142 -7.63 13.55 18.74
C SER A 142 -8.55 13.26 17.56
N TYR A 143 -8.00 12.61 16.54
CA TYR A 143 -8.74 12.12 15.39
C TYR A 143 -8.08 10.86 14.80
N MET A 144 -8.88 10.09 14.08
CA MET A 144 -8.50 8.90 13.35
C MET A 144 -8.98 9.03 11.91
N ILE A 145 -8.26 8.42 10.98
CA ILE A 145 -8.61 8.40 9.56
C ILE A 145 -8.75 6.95 9.14
N PHE A 146 -9.81 6.64 8.41
CA PHE A 146 -10.06 5.29 7.88
C PHE A 146 -10.35 5.34 6.37
N ALA A 147 -10.13 4.20 5.70
CA ALA A 147 -9.99 4.11 4.25
C ALA A 147 -11.13 4.74 3.44
N LYS A 148 -12.38 4.41 3.77
CA LYS A 148 -13.56 4.84 3.01
C LYS A 148 -14.70 5.17 3.95
N PHE A 149 -15.27 6.36 3.76
CA PHE A 149 -16.45 6.76 4.53
C PHE A 149 -17.71 5.96 4.15
N SER A 150 -17.84 5.55 2.88
CA SER A 150 -18.95 4.72 2.40
C SER A 150 -19.09 3.43 3.19
N ASP A 151 -17.97 2.78 3.51
CA ASP A 151 -17.94 1.49 4.20
C ASP A 151 -18.55 1.60 5.62
N MET A 152 -18.40 2.76 6.27
CA MET A 152 -19.06 3.04 7.54
C MET A 152 -20.58 3.26 7.38
N LEU A 153 -20.98 3.98 6.33
CA LEU A 153 -22.40 4.22 6.05
C LEU A 153 -23.17 2.94 5.73
N GLU A 154 -22.53 2.03 4.98
CA GLU A 154 -23.09 0.75 4.56
C GLU A 154 -23.02 -0.33 5.65
N SER A 155 -22.19 -0.14 6.68
CA SER A 155 -22.07 -1.07 7.79
C SER A 155 -23.38 -1.17 8.59
N SER A 156 -23.79 -2.40 8.88
CA SER A 156 -24.95 -2.68 9.75
C SER A 156 -24.68 -2.33 11.22
N ASP A 157 -23.45 -2.51 11.68
CA ASP A 157 -22.99 -2.14 13.02
C ASP A 157 -21.82 -1.14 12.92
N LYS A 158 -22.18 0.14 13.04
CA LYS A 158 -21.22 1.25 13.00
C LYS A 158 -20.28 1.24 14.21
N ALA A 159 -20.73 0.76 15.37
CA ALA A 159 -19.92 0.73 16.57
C ALA A 159 -18.83 -0.34 16.45
N ALA A 160 -19.17 -1.54 15.97
CA ALA A 160 -18.21 -2.60 15.69
C ALA A 160 -17.18 -2.17 14.63
N PHE A 161 -17.64 -1.57 13.53
CA PHE A 161 -16.76 -1.04 12.49
C PHE A 161 -15.71 -0.08 13.06
N MET A 162 -16.12 0.80 14.00
CA MET A 162 -15.20 1.76 14.60
C MET A 162 -14.21 1.16 15.58
N MET A 163 -14.64 0.18 16.37
CA MET A 163 -13.72 -0.56 17.23
C MET A 163 -12.61 -1.22 16.41
N ASP A 164 -12.97 -1.79 15.25
CA ASP A 164 -11.99 -2.41 14.36
C ASP A 164 -11.11 -1.37 13.67
N CYS A 165 -11.65 -0.21 13.30
CA CYS A 165 -10.85 0.88 12.77
C CYS A 165 -9.81 1.38 13.80
N GLU A 166 -10.19 1.56 15.06
CA GLU A 166 -9.26 2.04 16.10
C GLU A 166 -8.13 1.04 16.41
N ARG A 167 -8.36 -0.26 16.17
CA ARG A 167 -7.32 -1.28 16.29
C ARG A 167 -6.33 -1.29 15.13
N ASN A 168 -6.79 -0.91 13.93
CA ASN A 168 -6.03 -1.07 12.70
C ASN A 168 -5.40 0.23 12.20
N TYR A 169 -6.03 1.39 12.46
CA TYR A 169 -5.57 2.69 12.00
C TYR A 169 -4.88 3.47 13.11
N SER A 170 -3.96 4.35 12.71
CA SER A 170 -3.29 5.26 13.64
C SER A 170 -4.21 6.42 14.06
N MET A 171 -4.04 6.87 15.30
CA MET A 171 -4.65 8.09 15.81
C MET A 171 -3.63 9.23 15.85
N TRP A 172 -4.11 10.44 15.57
CA TRP A 172 -3.35 11.68 15.63
C TRP A 172 -4.07 12.70 16.49
N THR A 173 -3.37 13.79 16.80
CA THR A 173 -3.89 14.87 17.65
C THR A 173 -3.46 16.21 17.09
N PHE A 174 -4.38 17.18 17.05
CA PHE A 174 -4.05 18.57 16.74
C PHE A 174 -4.29 19.47 17.96
N SER A 175 -3.42 20.47 18.10
CA SER A 175 -3.41 21.40 19.24
C SER A 175 -4.37 22.58 19.03
N GLY A 176 -4.93 23.08 20.14
CA GLY A 176 -5.70 24.31 20.21
C GLY A 176 -4.81 25.55 20.05
N GLY A 177 -5.39 26.66 19.58
CA GLY A 177 -4.67 27.93 19.36
C GLY A 177 -3.77 27.98 18.13
N PHE A 178 -3.64 26.86 17.41
CA PHE A 178 -2.89 26.75 16.17
C PHE A 178 -3.78 26.30 15.01
N ARG A 179 -3.34 26.67 13.82
CA ARG A 179 -3.83 26.13 12.56
C ARG A 179 -2.92 25.00 12.11
N THR A 180 -3.46 23.79 12.17
CA THR A 180 -2.75 22.57 11.78
C THR A 180 -3.10 22.23 10.34
N TRP A 181 -2.10 22.26 9.46
CA TRP A 181 -2.19 21.77 8.10
C TRP A 181 -1.73 20.33 8.07
N VAL A 182 -2.57 19.45 7.56
CA VAL A 182 -2.41 18.01 7.61
C VAL A 182 -2.34 17.47 6.19
N LYS A 183 -1.13 17.29 5.68
CA LYS A 183 -0.91 16.64 4.39
C LYS A 183 -0.99 15.13 4.61
N MET A 184 -1.99 14.50 4.01
CA MET A 184 -2.26 13.08 4.15
C MET A 184 -1.82 12.32 2.90
N SER A 185 -1.17 11.18 3.08
CA SER A 185 -0.84 10.20 2.05
C SER A 185 -1.35 8.82 2.45
N VAL A 186 -1.71 7.97 1.47
CA VAL A 186 -2.32 6.65 1.70
C VAL A 186 -1.38 5.56 1.25
N VAL A 187 -0.99 4.70 2.17
CA VAL A 187 -0.18 3.51 1.91
C VAL A 187 -1.13 2.32 1.88
N LYS A 188 -1.15 1.59 0.76
CA LYS A 188 -1.92 0.35 0.65
C LYS A 188 -0.97 -0.83 0.63
N THR A 189 -0.98 -1.60 1.69
CA THR A 189 -0.17 -2.80 1.79
C THR A 189 -1.03 -4.01 1.47
N SER A 190 -0.67 -4.74 0.43
CA SER A 190 -1.32 -6.00 0.07
C SER A 190 -0.51 -7.17 0.65
N GLY A 191 -1.03 -7.88 1.65
CA GLY A 191 -0.35 -9.02 2.26
C GLY A 191 -1.29 -9.98 2.99
N ARG A 192 -0.97 -11.29 2.99
CA ARG A 192 -1.79 -12.36 3.65
C ARG A 192 -3.26 -12.42 3.20
N GLY A 193 -3.54 -12.11 1.93
CA GLY A 193 -4.90 -12.14 1.38
C GLY A 193 -5.80 -10.97 1.78
N ASN A 194 -5.35 -10.08 2.68
CA ASN A 194 -6.07 -8.85 3.04
C ASN A 194 -5.29 -7.61 2.61
N GLU A 195 -6.02 -6.62 2.11
CA GLU A 195 -5.48 -5.28 1.90
C GLU A 195 -5.59 -4.51 3.21
N SER A 196 -4.48 -4.06 3.76
CA SER A 196 -4.47 -3.08 4.85
C SER A 196 -4.13 -1.71 4.28
N VAL A 197 -4.78 -0.70 4.84
CA VAL A 197 -4.61 0.70 4.46
C VAL A 197 -4.05 1.43 5.66
N GLU A 198 -2.98 2.18 5.44
CA GLU A 198 -2.40 3.05 6.45
C GLU A 198 -2.35 4.47 5.90
N PHE A 199 -2.55 5.46 6.77
CA PHE A 199 -2.40 6.85 6.41
C PHE A 199 -1.08 7.36 6.99
N ARG A 200 -0.24 7.97 6.16
CA ARG A 200 0.94 8.71 6.61
C ARG A 200 0.64 10.18 6.53
N GLN A 201 0.87 10.87 7.64
CA GLN A 201 0.58 12.28 7.79
C GLN A 201 1.85 13.09 8.00
N GLU A 202 1.93 14.21 7.30
CA GLU A 202 2.85 15.31 7.60
C GLU A 202 2.03 16.50 8.12
N SER A 203 2.41 17.03 9.28
CA SER A 203 1.70 18.16 9.91
C SER A 203 2.56 19.41 9.95
N ASN A 204 1.98 20.52 9.53
CA ASN A 204 2.56 21.86 9.63
C ASN A 204 1.68 22.71 10.53
N VAL A 205 2.27 23.29 11.57
CA VAL A 205 1.54 24.04 12.59
C VAL A 205 1.86 25.53 12.45
N VAL A 206 0.82 26.35 12.35
CA VAL A 206 0.95 27.81 12.24
C VAL A 206 0.14 28.46 13.35
N LYS A 207 0.72 29.41 14.08
CA LYS A 207 0.02 30.13 15.15
C LYS A 207 -1.19 30.87 14.59
N TYR A 208 -2.36 30.65 15.21
CA TYR A 208 -3.54 31.45 14.90
C TYR A 208 -3.48 32.75 15.70
N ILE A 209 -3.55 33.88 15.01
CA ILE A 209 -3.65 35.19 15.65
C ILE A 209 -5.13 35.49 15.79
N ASP A 210 -5.65 35.36 17.01
CA ASP A 210 -7.03 35.68 17.30
C ASP A 210 -7.25 37.19 17.26
N LYS A 211 -8.14 37.63 16.35
CA LYS A 211 -8.52 39.04 16.17
C LYS A 211 -9.88 39.37 16.81
N ARG A 212 -10.53 38.40 17.46
CA ARG A 212 -11.81 38.61 18.12
C ARG A 212 -11.71 39.61 19.27
N PRO A 213 -12.82 40.27 19.66
CA PRO A 213 -12.85 41.10 20.86
C PRO A 213 -12.39 40.31 22.11
N PRO A 214 -11.74 40.95 23.10
CA PRO A 214 -11.24 40.25 24.30
C PRO A 214 -12.32 39.49 25.08
N GLN A 215 -13.58 39.93 24.96
CA GLN A 215 -14.74 39.29 25.60
C GLN A 215 -15.06 37.90 25.00
N GLU A 216 -14.67 37.64 23.76
CA GLU A 216 -14.91 36.37 23.05
C GLU A 216 -13.68 35.44 23.03
N GLN A 217 -12.53 35.93 23.52
CA GLN A 217 -11.27 35.18 23.60
C GLN A 217 -11.22 34.22 24.80
N ALA A 218 -12.29 34.09 25.58
CA ALA A 218 -12.36 33.14 26.69
C ALA A 218 -12.26 31.68 26.23
N ASN A 219 -12.67 31.40 24.99
CA ASN A 219 -12.76 30.04 24.46
C ASN A 219 -11.60 29.73 23.52
N GLU A 220 -11.01 28.56 23.68
CA GLU A 220 -9.97 28.07 22.80
C GLU A 220 -10.55 27.59 21.46
N LEU A 221 -9.90 28.01 20.38
CA LEU A 221 -10.27 27.60 19.03
C LEU A 221 -9.28 26.57 18.48
N PHE A 222 -9.81 25.56 17.80
CA PHE A 222 -9.02 24.56 17.12
C PHE A 222 -9.26 24.65 15.62
N PHE A 223 -8.18 24.60 14.84
CA PHE A 223 -8.26 24.64 13.39
C PHE A 223 -7.45 23.50 12.78
N VAL A 224 -8.13 22.67 12.00
CA VAL A 224 -7.49 21.66 11.17
C VAL A 224 -7.85 21.89 9.71
N VAL A 225 -6.82 21.88 8.88
CA VAL A 225 -6.92 21.91 7.42
C VAL A 225 -6.34 20.62 6.89
N VAL A 226 -7.12 19.86 6.15
CA VAL A 226 -6.68 18.61 5.54
C VAL A 226 -6.60 18.79 4.03
N PRO A 227 -5.39 19.06 3.48
CA PRO A 227 -5.09 18.81 2.07
C PRO A 227 -4.94 17.31 1.79
N TYR A 228 -5.67 16.82 0.80
CA TYR A 228 -5.53 15.45 0.30
C TYR A 228 -4.49 15.39 -0.82
N VAL A 229 -3.32 14.81 -0.54
CA VAL A 229 -2.28 14.52 -1.55
C VAL A 229 -1.91 13.05 -1.43
N PHE A 230 -2.63 12.21 -2.15
CA PHE A 230 -2.51 10.77 -1.99
C PHE A 230 -1.55 10.18 -3.01
N GLU A 231 -0.46 9.61 -2.52
CA GLU A 231 0.43 8.76 -3.30
C GLU A 231 0.19 7.32 -2.87
N GLN A 232 -0.31 6.46 -3.77
CA GLN A 232 -0.56 5.07 -3.43
C GLN A 232 0.75 4.28 -3.54
N ILE A 233 1.28 3.81 -2.41
CA ILE A 233 2.37 2.85 -2.40
C ILE A 233 1.80 1.43 -2.56
N VAL A 234 2.22 0.69 -3.59
CA VAL A 234 1.86 -0.72 -3.84
C VAL A 234 3.10 -1.60 -3.69
N THR A 235 2.96 -2.74 -3.03
CA THR A 235 4.07 -3.61 -2.64
C THR A 235 4.08 -4.92 -3.42
N ALA A 236 4.33 -4.91 -4.74
CA ALA A 236 4.60 -6.16 -5.48
C ALA A 236 5.30 -5.91 -6.83
N ASN A 237 6.41 -6.62 -7.09
CA ASN A 237 6.96 -6.76 -8.45
C ASN A 237 7.15 -8.24 -8.81
N PRO A 238 6.13 -8.89 -9.41
CA PRO A 238 6.21 -10.30 -9.79
C PRO A 238 7.18 -10.56 -10.95
N TRP A 239 7.39 -9.58 -11.83
CA TRP A 239 8.21 -9.72 -13.03
C TRP A 239 9.68 -9.95 -12.73
N ASN A 240 10.22 -9.30 -11.68
CA ASN A 240 11.60 -9.49 -11.26
C ASN A 240 11.84 -10.93 -10.79
N THR A 241 10.94 -11.49 -9.99
CA THR A 241 11.04 -12.87 -9.50
C THR A 241 10.96 -13.87 -10.64
N ILE A 242 10.04 -13.67 -11.59
CA ILE A 242 9.92 -14.51 -12.79
C ILE A 242 11.21 -14.47 -13.63
N ALA A 243 11.79 -13.28 -13.83
CA ALA A 243 13.03 -13.13 -14.57
C ALA A 243 14.21 -13.89 -13.92
N ILE A 244 14.31 -13.83 -12.59
CA ILE A 244 15.31 -14.58 -11.81
C ILE A 244 15.10 -16.09 -12.00
N LEU A 245 13.87 -16.57 -11.89
CA LEU A 245 13.54 -18.00 -12.08
C LEU A 245 13.91 -18.47 -13.48
N CYS A 246 13.57 -17.71 -14.52
CA CYS A 246 13.99 -18.00 -15.90
C CYS A 246 15.52 -18.11 -16.01
N GLY A 247 16.26 -17.18 -15.37
CA GLY A 247 17.72 -17.22 -15.30
C GLY A 247 18.26 -18.49 -14.65
N VAL A 248 17.68 -18.90 -13.51
CA VAL A 248 18.06 -20.13 -12.79
C VAL A 248 17.80 -21.37 -13.63
N PHE A 249 16.63 -21.49 -14.26
CA PHE A 249 16.32 -22.62 -15.14
C PHE A 249 17.30 -22.71 -16.32
N MET A 250 17.58 -21.59 -16.99
CA MET A 250 18.56 -21.57 -18.09
C MET A 250 19.96 -21.95 -17.62
N ALA A 251 20.39 -21.48 -16.46
CA ALA A 251 21.68 -21.84 -15.88
C ALA A 251 21.77 -23.33 -15.56
N LEU A 252 20.72 -23.93 -15.00
CA LEU A 252 20.64 -25.36 -14.71
C LEU A 252 20.73 -26.22 -15.99
N PHE A 253 19.99 -25.87 -17.04
CA PHE A 253 20.06 -26.59 -18.32
C PHE A 253 21.44 -26.49 -18.96
N LYS A 254 22.04 -25.29 -18.96
CA LYS A 254 23.37 -25.07 -19.50
C LYS A 254 24.43 -25.83 -18.70
N ALA A 255 24.35 -25.84 -17.37
CA ALA A 255 25.23 -26.61 -16.50
C ALA A 255 25.11 -28.12 -16.75
N ALA A 256 23.89 -28.63 -16.96
CA ALA A 256 23.66 -30.04 -17.28
C ALA A 256 24.33 -30.45 -18.60
N ASP A 257 24.28 -29.60 -19.62
CA ASP A 257 24.95 -29.87 -20.90
C ASP A 257 26.48 -29.77 -20.79
N PHE A 258 27.00 -28.83 -20.00
CA PHE A 258 28.43 -28.81 -19.65
C PHE A 258 28.86 -30.08 -18.90
N ALA A 259 28.03 -30.58 -17.98
CA ALA A 259 28.30 -31.83 -17.27
C ALA A 259 28.34 -33.02 -18.24
N LYS A 260 27.41 -33.12 -19.19
CA LYS A 260 27.44 -34.16 -20.24
C LYS A 260 28.72 -34.10 -21.07
N LEU A 261 29.16 -32.90 -21.48
CA LEU A 261 30.40 -32.71 -22.22
C LEU A 261 31.62 -33.11 -21.38
N SER A 262 31.64 -32.70 -20.11
CA SER A 262 32.70 -33.05 -19.15
C SER A 262 32.80 -34.56 -18.96
N ILE A 263 31.68 -35.26 -18.78
CA ILE A 263 31.65 -36.74 -18.69
C ILE A 263 32.21 -37.38 -19.97
N LYS A 264 31.77 -36.92 -21.15
CA LYS A 264 32.30 -37.43 -22.43
C LYS A 264 33.82 -37.20 -22.55
N TRP A 265 34.30 -36.04 -22.10
CA TRP A 265 35.72 -35.71 -22.13
C TRP A 265 36.53 -36.57 -21.16
N THR A 266 36.04 -36.78 -19.93
CA THR A 266 36.65 -37.68 -18.94
C THR A 266 36.73 -39.12 -19.46
N ILE A 267 35.66 -39.62 -20.08
CA ILE A 267 35.67 -40.96 -20.72
C ILE A 267 36.72 -41.02 -21.84
N LYS A 268 36.81 -39.98 -22.67
CA LYS A 268 37.79 -39.90 -23.76
C LYS A 268 39.23 -39.91 -23.24
N ILE A 269 39.51 -39.16 -22.17
CA ILE A 269 40.82 -39.13 -21.50
C ILE A 269 41.14 -40.49 -20.89
N ARG A 270 40.21 -41.09 -20.17
CA ARG A 270 40.41 -42.42 -19.57
C ARG A 270 40.74 -43.47 -20.62
N LYS A 271 40.04 -43.46 -21.77
CA LYS A 271 40.35 -44.33 -22.91
C LYS A 271 41.74 -44.05 -23.51
N ARG A 272 42.17 -42.80 -23.57
CA ARG A 272 43.51 -42.43 -24.05
C ARG A 272 44.62 -42.93 -23.10
N HIS A 273 44.46 -42.74 -21.79
CA HIS A 273 45.41 -43.27 -20.81
C HIS A 273 45.53 -44.79 -20.86
N LEU A 274 44.40 -45.51 -20.97
CA LEU A 274 44.41 -46.97 -21.11
C LEU A 274 45.17 -47.43 -22.37
N ARG A 275 44.98 -46.75 -23.51
CA ARG A 275 45.71 -47.06 -24.75
C ARG A 275 47.20 -46.74 -24.65
N ALA A 276 47.57 -45.64 -23.99
CA ALA A 276 48.97 -45.30 -23.76
C ALA A 276 49.67 -46.36 -22.89
N LYS A 277 49.02 -46.77 -21.78
CA LYS A 277 49.52 -47.82 -20.89
C LYS A 277 49.69 -49.18 -21.59
N MET A 278 48.76 -49.57 -22.48
CA MET A 278 48.93 -50.79 -23.29
C MET A 278 50.11 -50.70 -24.26
N ARG A 279 50.36 -49.52 -24.86
CA ARG A 279 51.50 -49.34 -25.77
C ARG A 279 52.83 -49.45 -25.03
N GLU A 280 52.92 -48.90 -23.83
CA GLU A 280 54.11 -49.03 -22.98
C GLU A 280 54.37 -50.49 -22.57
N LEU A 281 53.34 -51.25 -22.19
CA LEU A 281 53.51 -52.67 -21.88
C LEU A 281 53.98 -53.50 -23.08
N ASN A 282 53.47 -53.22 -24.28
CA ASN A 282 53.84 -53.96 -25.49
C ASN A 282 55.25 -53.65 -26.00
N GLN A 283 55.90 -52.59 -25.52
CA GLN A 283 57.30 -52.28 -25.87
C GLN A 283 58.33 -52.96 -24.96
N ILE A 284 57.89 -53.57 -23.85
CA ILE A 284 58.75 -54.21 -22.85
C ILE A 284 58.79 -55.75 -23.05
N SER A 285 57.86 -56.30 -23.83
CA SER A 285 57.83 -57.72 -24.26
C SER A 285 58.52 -57.92 -25.60
#